data_AF-A0A554L356-F1
#
_entry.id   AF-A0A554L356-F1
#
_cell.length_a   1.000
_cell.length_b   1.000
_cell.length_c   1.000
_cell.angle_alpha   90.00
_cell.angle_beta   90.00
_cell.angle_gamma   90.00
#
_symmetry.space_group_name_H-M   'P 1'
#
loop_
_entity.id
_entity.type
_entity.pdbx_description
1 polymer ?
#
loop_
_entity_poly.entity_id
_entity_poly.type
_entity_poly.pdbx_seq_one_letter_code
_entity_poly.pdbx_strand_id
1 'polypeptide(L)'
;MSIVKYKLIDLLLDLKDFVLFDILRNRPPSLPPFKLDLQFKTHRDRGLIWVESVDYPGLIASGENESELREAIFDSILTYFDVPRYRARKLPDTLTLKLDDGTVVYPPEPVFRARLVTA
;
A
#
# COMPACT_ATOMS: atom_id res chain seq x y z
N MET A 1 -16.91 -16.20 15.30
CA MET A 1 -15.92 -17.30 15.13
C MET A 1 -15.36 -17.33 13.70
N SER A 2 -14.94 -16.17 13.16
CA SER A 2 -14.48 -16.05 11.77
C SER A 2 -13.07 -15.45 11.63
N ILE A 3 -12.57 -14.74 12.64
CA ILE A 3 -11.28 -14.03 12.59
C ILE A 3 -10.07 -14.99 12.53
N VAL A 4 -10.18 -16.19 13.10
CA VAL A 4 -9.07 -17.15 13.18
C VAL A 4 -8.82 -17.86 11.83
N LYS A 5 -9.86 -18.07 11.01
CA LYS A 5 -9.73 -18.79 9.73
C LYS A 5 -8.99 -17.96 8.68
N TYR A 6 -9.24 -16.65 8.61
CA TYR A 6 -8.57 -15.78 7.64
C TYR A 6 -7.06 -15.70 7.89
N LYS A 7 -6.64 -15.64 9.16
CA LYS A 7 -5.22 -15.63 9.53
C LYS A 7 -4.45 -16.87 9.06
N LEU A 8 -5.08 -18.05 9.07
CA LEU A 8 -4.40 -19.29 8.67
C LEU A 8 -4.21 -19.37 7.15
N ILE A 9 -5.20 -18.91 6.38
CA ILE A 9 -5.14 -18.89 4.92
C ILE A 9 -4.11 -17.86 4.46
N ASP A 10 -4.11 -16.66 5.05
CA ASP A 10 -3.10 -15.64 4.78
C ASP A 10 -1.69 -16.15 5.11
N LEU A 11 -1.51 -16.86 6.23
CA LEU A 11 -0.23 -17.47 6.60
C LEU A 11 0.26 -18.50 5.58
N LEU A 12 -0.63 -19.36 5.08
CA LEU A 12 -0.28 -20.37 4.08
C LEU A 12 0.08 -19.75 2.73
N LEU A 13 -0.65 -18.71 2.31
CA LEU A 13 -0.35 -17.95 1.10
C LEU A 13 1.01 -17.24 1.23
N ASP A 14 1.27 -16.61 2.37
CA ASP A 14 2.54 -15.96 2.65
C ASP A 14 3.72 -16.94 2.65
N LEU A 15 3.54 -18.14 3.22
CA LEU A 15 4.58 -19.18 3.23
C LEU A 15 4.86 -19.71 1.83
N LYS A 16 3.81 -19.93 1.02
CA LYS A 16 3.96 -20.35 -0.38
C LYS A 16 4.76 -19.31 -1.17
N ASP A 17 4.44 -18.03 -1.01
CA ASP A 17 5.14 -16.94 -1.68
C ASP A 17 6.60 -16.83 -1.24
N PHE A 18 6.88 -17.00 0.06
CA PHE A 18 8.24 -17.04 0.59
C PHE A 18 9.08 -18.17 -0.03
N VAL A 19 8.53 -19.38 -0.09
CA VAL A 19 9.25 -20.52 -0.70
C VAL A 19 9.48 -20.31 -2.19
N LEU A 20 8.49 -19.82 -2.93
CA LEU A 20 8.59 -19.60 -4.37
C LEU A 20 9.55 -18.49 -4.76
N PHE A 21 9.57 -17.38 -4.03
CA PHE A 21 10.31 -16.19 -4.44
C PHE A 21 11.62 -15.97 -3.66
N ASP A 22 11.69 -16.32 -2.37
CA ASP A 22 12.92 -16.17 -1.57
C ASP A 22 13.82 -17.42 -1.64
N ILE A 23 13.26 -18.65 -1.65
CA ILE A 23 14.07 -19.89 -1.67
C ILE A 23 14.41 -20.32 -3.10
N LEU A 24 13.40 -20.42 -3.96
CA LEU A 24 13.57 -20.90 -5.34
C LEU A 24 14.17 -19.85 -6.29
N ARG A 25 14.39 -18.61 -5.82
CA ARG A 25 14.91 -17.47 -6.61
C ARG A 25 14.18 -17.24 -7.93
N ASN A 26 12.91 -17.66 -8.03
CA ASN A 26 12.11 -17.32 -9.19
C ASN A 26 12.03 -15.80 -9.27
N ARG A 27 12.35 -15.23 -10.44
CA ARG A 27 12.25 -13.79 -10.63
C ARG A 27 10.78 -13.41 -10.41
N PRO A 28 10.47 -12.60 -9.38
CA PRO A 28 9.10 -12.16 -9.19
C PRO A 28 8.67 -11.39 -10.44
N PRO A 29 7.37 -11.44 -10.82
CA PRO A 29 6.88 -10.72 -11.98
C PRO A 29 7.34 -9.26 -11.92
N SER A 30 7.75 -8.72 -13.06
CA SER A 30 8.11 -7.30 -13.17
C SER A 30 6.92 -6.46 -12.74
N LEU A 31 7.15 -5.51 -11.84
CA LEU A 31 6.09 -4.57 -11.47
C LEU A 31 5.79 -3.68 -12.68
N PRO A 32 4.52 -3.38 -12.96
CA PRO A 32 4.20 -2.36 -13.94
C PRO A 32 4.79 -1.02 -13.48
N PRO A 33 5.24 -0.15 -14.40
CA PRO A 33 5.66 1.19 -14.03
C PRO A 33 4.43 1.97 -13.54
N PHE A 34 4.40 2.29 -12.25
CA PHE A 34 3.39 3.18 -11.67
C PHE A 34 4.04 4.43 -11.08
N LYS A 35 3.28 5.52 -11.08
CA LYS A 35 3.68 6.79 -10.47
C LYS A 35 3.00 6.91 -9.11
N LEU A 36 3.72 7.47 -8.14
CA LEU A 36 3.18 7.79 -6.82
C LEU A 36 2.85 9.28 -6.66
N ASP A 37 3.27 10.13 -7.59
CA ASP A 37 2.81 11.52 -7.68
C ASP A 37 1.55 11.55 -8.54
N LEU A 38 0.40 11.38 -7.88
CA LEU A 38 -0.92 11.29 -8.50
C LEU A 38 -1.76 12.50 -8.16
N GLN A 39 -2.59 12.90 -9.11
CA GLN A 39 -3.64 13.89 -8.89
C GLN A 39 -4.89 13.20 -8.37
N PHE A 40 -5.45 13.78 -7.31
CA PHE A 40 -6.63 13.29 -6.64
C PHE A 40 -7.69 14.38 -6.61
N LYS A 41 -8.97 13.99 -6.70
CA LYS A 41 -10.08 14.83 -6.28
C LYS A 41 -10.48 14.45 -4.87
N THR A 42 -10.50 15.42 -3.97
CA THR A 42 -10.83 15.20 -2.57
C THR A 42 -12.30 15.51 -2.29
N HIS A 43 -12.94 14.63 -1.56
CA HIS A 43 -14.31 14.78 -1.10
C HIS A 43 -14.38 14.60 0.42
N ARG A 44 -15.23 15.39 1.07
CA ARG A 44 -15.47 15.33 2.51
C ARG A 44 -16.97 15.32 2.79
N ASP A 45 -17.46 14.30 3.48
CA ASP A 45 -18.84 14.25 3.96
C ASP A 45 -18.92 13.61 5.35
N ARG A 46 -19.60 14.27 6.29
CA ARG A 46 -19.90 13.77 7.65
C ARG A 46 -18.71 13.15 8.41
N GLY A 47 -17.50 13.67 8.21
CA GLY A 47 -16.28 13.19 8.88
C GLY A 47 -15.56 12.05 8.15
N LEU A 48 -16.07 11.59 7.01
CA LEU A 48 -15.36 10.71 6.09
C LEU A 48 -14.65 11.56 5.03
N ILE A 49 -13.39 11.24 4.77
CA ILE A 49 -12.62 11.82 3.67
C ILE A 49 -12.42 10.71 2.64
N TRP A 50 -12.71 10.97 1.38
CA TRP A 50 -12.32 10.07 0.29
C TRP A 50 -11.68 10.84 -0.84
N VAL A 51 -10.85 10.13 -1.59
CA VAL A 51 -10.20 10.66 -2.78
C VAL A 51 -10.45 9.75 -3.97
N GLU A 52 -10.50 10.36 -5.14
CA GLU A 52 -10.57 9.67 -6.43
C GLU A 52 -9.38 10.09 -7.27
N SER A 53 -8.64 9.13 -7.83
CA SER A 53 -7.54 9.46 -8.73
C SER A 53 -8.06 10.00 -10.05
N VAL A 54 -7.51 11.15 -10.48
CA VAL A 54 -7.75 11.71 -11.81
C VAL A 54 -6.97 10.93 -12.87
N ASP A 55 -5.76 10.50 -12.51
CA ASP A 55 -4.85 9.78 -13.41
C ASP A 55 -5.29 8.32 -13.64
N TYR A 56 -5.91 7.70 -12.64
CA TYR A 56 -6.35 6.29 -12.69
C TYR A 56 -7.83 6.15 -12.32
N PRO A 57 -8.75 6.19 -13.31
CA PRO A 57 -10.18 6.01 -13.06
C PRO A 57 -10.48 4.70 -12.33
N GLY A 58 -11.32 4.78 -11.30
CA GLY A 58 -11.68 3.65 -10.44
C GLY A 58 -10.74 3.43 -9.26
N LEU A 59 -9.62 4.15 -9.17
CA LEU A 59 -8.80 4.19 -7.96
C LEU A 59 -9.42 5.19 -6.97
N ILE A 60 -10.10 4.63 -5.96
CA ILE A 60 -10.80 5.38 -4.93
C ILE A 60 -10.38 4.83 -3.57
N ALA A 61 -10.13 5.73 -2.62
CA ALA A 61 -9.79 5.35 -1.25
C ALA A 61 -10.43 6.32 -0.27
N SER A 62 -10.75 5.84 0.93
CA SER A 62 -11.40 6.61 1.99
C SER A 62 -10.76 6.32 3.35
N GLY A 63 -10.80 7.29 4.25
CA GLY A 63 -10.36 7.15 5.64
C GLY A 63 -11.09 8.13 6.56
N GLU A 64 -11.06 7.85 7.86
CA GLU A 64 -11.64 8.70 8.91
C GLU A 64 -10.73 9.90 9.23
N ASN A 65 -9.46 9.84 8.84
CA ASN A 65 -8.47 10.90 8.97
C ASN A 65 -7.45 10.86 7.83
N GLU A 66 -6.62 11.90 7.71
CA GLU A 66 -5.65 12.05 6.62
C GLU A 66 -4.58 10.95 6.58
N SER A 67 -4.18 10.43 7.76
CA SER A 67 -3.18 9.36 7.85
C SER A 67 -3.73 8.03 7.33
N GLU A 68 -4.93 7.68 7.76
CA GLU A 68 -5.64 6.47 7.31
C GLU A 68 -5.96 6.55 5.82
N LEU A 69 -6.42 7.72 5.36
CA LEU A 69 -6.67 7.96 3.94
C LEU A 69 -5.42 7.71 3.10
N ARG A 70 -4.25 8.19 3.54
CA ARG A 70 -2.98 8.00 2.84
C ARG A 70 -2.58 6.52 2.78
N GLU A 71 -2.72 5.77 3.87
CA GLU A 71 -2.50 4.32 3.90
C GLU A 71 -3.46 3.59 2.95
N ALA A 72 -4.75 3.92 3.01
CA ALA A 72 -5.76 3.34 2.14
C ALA A 72 -5.50 3.62 0.66
N ILE A 73 -5.02 4.81 0.30
CA ILE A 73 -4.62 5.14 -1.07
C ILE A 73 -3.43 4.29 -1.50
N PHE A 74 -2.39 4.17 -0.66
CA PHE A 74 -1.22 3.39 -0.99
C PHE A 74 -1.59 1.94 -1.28
N ASP A 75 -2.38 1.32 -0.41
CA ASP A 75 -2.89 -0.04 -0.62
C ASP A 75 -3.78 -0.16 -1.86
N SER A 76 -4.59 0.85 -2.14
CA SER A 76 -5.44 0.90 -3.34
C SER A 76 -4.61 1.01 -4.62
N ILE A 77 -3.53 1.79 -4.63
CA ILE A 77 -2.56 1.85 -5.74
C ILE A 77 -1.95 0.47 -5.97
N LEU A 78 -1.45 -0.17 -4.91
CA LEU A 78 -0.84 -1.49 -5.03
C LEU A 78 -1.83 -2.53 -5.56
N THR A 79 -3.09 -2.45 -5.13
CA THR A 79 -4.17 -3.32 -5.61
C THR A 79 -4.51 -3.03 -7.07
N TYR A 80 -4.63 -1.75 -7.45
CA TYR A 80 -4.94 -1.33 -8.82
C TYR A 80 -3.90 -1.82 -9.84
N PHE A 81 -2.63 -1.87 -9.43
CA PHE A 81 -1.53 -2.34 -10.27
C PHE A 81 -1.24 -3.85 -10.13
N ASP A 82 -2.15 -4.61 -9.52
CA ASP A 82 -2.02 -6.05 -9.27
C ASP A 82 -0.68 -6.42 -8.60
N VAL A 83 -0.19 -5.56 -7.71
CA VAL A 83 1.07 -5.78 -7.01
C VAL A 83 0.89 -6.95 -6.05
N PRO A 84 1.67 -8.04 -6.19
CA PRO A 84 1.54 -9.19 -5.30
C PRO A 84 1.82 -8.78 -3.85
N ARG A 85 1.05 -9.30 -2.89
CA ARG A 85 1.18 -9.00 -1.44
C ARG A 85 2.61 -9.14 -0.93
N TYR A 86 3.33 -10.17 -1.38
CA TYR A 86 4.74 -10.39 -1.04
C TYR A 86 5.66 -9.23 -1.49
N ARG A 87 5.42 -8.64 -2.67
CA ARG A 87 6.13 -7.45 -3.17
C ARG A 87 5.69 -6.19 -2.43
N ALA A 88 4.38 -6.03 -2.21
CA ALA A 88 3.80 -4.90 -1.50
C ALA A 88 4.47 -4.67 -0.13
N ARG A 89 4.66 -5.73 0.65
CA ARG A 89 5.34 -5.66 1.97
C ARG A 89 6.81 -5.23 1.93
N LYS A 90 7.47 -5.39 0.79
CA LYS A 90 8.88 -5.04 0.58
C LYS A 90 9.04 -3.68 -0.10
N LEU A 91 7.96 -3.08 -0.59
CA LEU A 91 7.98 -1.75 -1.20
C LEU A 91 8.01 -0.68 -0.10
N PRO A 92 8.97 0.27 -0.16
CA PRO A 92 8.95 1.40 0.75
C PRO A 92 7.74 2.27 0.42
N ASP A 93 6.97 2.60 1.45
CA ASP A 93 5.91 3.58 1.33
C ASP A 93 6.54 4.97 1.13
N THR A 94 6.44 5.47 -0.10
CA THR A 94 6.98 6.76 -0.53
C THR A 94 5.87 7.69 -1.01
N LEU A 95 4.61 7.30 -0.81
CA LEU A 95 3.46 8.07 -1.26
C LEU A 95 3.32 9.32 -0.40
N THR A 96 3.46 10.48 -1.07
CA THR A 96 3.10 11.78 -0.51
C THR A 96 1.73 12.15 -1.05
N LEU A 97 0.73 12.21 -0.17
CA LEU A 97 -0.63 12.58 -0.54
C LEU A 97 -0.76 14.10 -0.54
N LYS A 98 -1.13 14.67 -1.69
CA LYS A 98 -1.45 16.09 -1.85
C LYS A 98 -2.97 16.21 -2.03
N LEU A 99 -3.63 16.92 -1.10
CA LEU A 99 -5.07 17.16 -1.16
C LEU A 99 -5.36 18.52 -1.82
N ASP A 100 -6.57 18.67 -2.37
CA ASP A 100 -7.02 19.88 -3.06
C ASP A 100 -7.04 21.15 -2.18
N ASP A 101 -7.10 21.01 -0.86
CA ASP A 101 -7.05 22.11 0.09
C ASP A 101 -5.61 22.58 0.39
N GLY A 102 -4.61 22.00 -0.28
CA GLY A 102 -3.19 22.28 -0.08
C GLY A 102 -2.55 21.46 1.04
N THR A 103 -3.30 20.59 1.71
CA THR A 103 -2.76 19.70 2.75
C THR A 103 -1.83 18.67 2.12
N VAL A 104 -0.64 18.47 2.73
CA VAL A 104 0.33 17.47 2.31
C VAL A 104 0.55 16.48 3.43
N VAL A 105 0.24 15.20 3.17
CA VAL A 105 0.43 14.09 4.10
C VAL A 105 1.63 13.29 3.64
N TYR A 106 2.69 13.31 4.45
CA TYR A 106 3.92 12.57 4.20
C TYR A 106 3.76 11.11 4.62
N PRO A 107 4.48 10.17 3.99
CA PRO A 107 4.53 8.80 4.48
C PRO A 107 5.13 8.76 5.89
N PRO A 108 4.75 7.79 6.73
CA PRO A 108 5.42 7.59 8.01
C PRO A 108 6.92 7.40 7.76
N GLU A 109 7.78 7.96 8.62
CA GLU A 109 9.23 7.81 8.49
C GLU A 109 9.58 6.33 8.24
N PRO A 110 10.52 6.03 7.32
CA PRO A 110 10.92 4.66 7.09
C PRO A 110 11.38 4.09 8.42
N VAL A 111 10.67 3.09 8.93
CA VAL A 111 11.12 2.32 10.09
C VAL A 111 12.35 1.53 9.60
N PHE A 112 13.51 2.18 9.64
CA PHE A 112 14.80 1.52 9.53
C PHE A 112 14.85 0.54 10.70
N ARG A 113 14.43 -0.71 10.46
CA ARG A 113 14.80 -1.83 11.31
C ARG A 113 16.30 -1.98 11.14
N ALA A 114 17.07 -1.23 11.92
CA ALA A 114 18.50 -1.37 12.03
C ALA A 114 18.79 -2.84 12.36
N ARG A 115 19.19 -3.61 11.34
CA ARG A 115 19.95 -4.83 11.57
C ARG A 115 21.29 -4.35 12.10
N LEU A 116 21.43 -4.30 13.43
CA LEU A 116 22.74 -4.33 14.07
C LEU A 116 23.39 -5.64 13.64
N VAL A 117 24.14 -5.60 12.53
CA VAL A 117 25.14 -6.60 12.24
C VAL A 117 26.32 -6.22 13.12
N THR A 118 26.40 -6.85 14.29
CA THR A 118 27.63 -6.84 15.09
C THR A 118 28.74 -7.45 14.24
N ALA A 119 29.78 -6.64 13.97
CA ALA A 119 31.07 -7.09 13.48
C ALA A 119 31.90 -7.69 14.63
#